data_AF-A0A344W1R8-F1
#
_entry.id   AF-A0A344W1R8-F1
#
_cell.length_a   1.000
_cell.length_b   1.000
_cell.length_c   1.000
_cell.angle_alpha   90.00
_cell.angle_beta   90.00
_cell.angle_gamma   90.00
#
_symmetry.space_group_name_H-M   'P 1'
#
loop_
_entity.id
_entity.type
_entity.pdbx_description
1 polymer ?
#
loop_
_entity_poly.entity_id
_entity_poly.type
_entity_poly.pdbx_seq_one_letter_code
_entity_poly.pdbx_strand_id
1 'polypeptide(L)' 'MTRFIVIAGYLVIVAVAICCEIYAQHRPNKFAPIGDMLEHVMTSRTTRVSVIAAWWWFGWHFAFADTVQLEL' A
#
# COMPACT_ATOMS: atom_id res chain seq x y z
N MET A 1 3.73 8.82 24.94
CA MET A 1 3.00 7.54 25.05
C MET A 1 2.21 7.21 23.76
N THR A 2 1.38 8.11 23.24
CA THR A 2 0.64 7.95 21.96
C THR A 2 1.51 7.60 20.76
N ARG A 3 2.68 8.25 20.58
CA ARG A 3 3.61 7.93 19.48
C ARG A 3 4.03 6.46 19.44
N PHE A 4 4.26 5.86 20.61
CA PHE A 4 4.72 4.47 20.70
C PHE A 4 3.63 3.49 20.27
N ILE A 5 2.37 3.78 20.63
CA ILE A 5 1.19 3.00 20.23
C ILE A 5 1.00 3.07 18.72
N VAL A 6 1.14 4.27 18.13
CA VAL A 6 1.04 4.46 16.67
C VAL A 6 2.14 3.68 15.96
N ILE A 7 3.39 3.80 16.40
CA ILE A 7 4.52 3.07 15.81
C ILE A 7 4.30 1.55 15.92
N ALA A 8 3.90 1.06 17.09
CA ALA A 8 3.62 -0.35 17.30
C ALA A 8 2.48 -0.85 16.40
N GLY A 9 1.40 -0.08 16.25
CA GLY A 9 0.29 -0.40 15.35
C GLY A 9 0.75 -0.53 13.89
N TYR A 10 1.52 0.42 13.39
CA TYR A 10 2.07 0.34 12.03
C TYR A 10 3.02 -0.85 11.86
N LEU A 11 3.87 -1.14 12.85
CA LEU A 11 4.76 -2.30 12.79
C LEU A 11 3.99 -3.62 12.77
N VAL A 12 2.89 -3.74 13.52
CA VAL A 12 2.03 -4.92 13.50
C VAL A 12 1.40 -5.10 12.12
N ILE A 13 0.88 -4.03 11.52
CA ILE A 13 0.29 -4.09 10.17
C ILE A 13 1.33 -4.56 9.15
N VAL A 14 2.55 -3.99 9.19
CA VAL A 14 3.65 -4.40 8.32
C VAL A 14 4.04 -5.86 8.56
N ALA A 15 4.15 -6.29 9.81
CA ALA A 15 4.46 -7.66 10.16
C ALA A 15 3.41 -8.64 9.62
N VAL A 16 2.12 -8.33 9.78
CA VAL A 16 1.02 -9.13 9.23
C VAL A 16 1.09 -9.22 7.71
N ALA A 17 1.34 -8.10 7.03
CA ALA A 17 1.50 -8.08 5.57
C ALA A 17 2.65 -8.98 5.10
N ILE A 18 3.81 -8.91 5.77
CA ILE A 18 4.96 -9.76 5.47
C ILE A 18 4.64 -11.24 5.74
N CYS A 19 4.01 -11.56 6.87
CA CYS A 19 3.63 -12.93 7.20
C CYS A 19 2.64 -13.51 6.17
N CYS A 20 1.67 -12.73 5.72
CA CYS A 20 0.75 -13.12 4.65
C CYS A 20 1.49 -13.39 3.34
N GLU A 21 2.43 -12.51 2.96
CA GLU A 21 3.23 -12.68 1.74
C GLU A 21 4.11 -13.92 1.80
N ILE A 22 4.82 -14.15 2.91
CA ILE A 22 5.62 -15.36 3.13
C ILE A 22 4.72 -16.60 3.05
N TYR A 23 3.54 -16.57 3.67
CA TYR A 23 2.59 -17.68 3.61
C TYR A 23 2.08 -17.95 2.18
N ALA A 24 1.80 -16.90 1.41
CA ALA A 24 1.40 -17.00 0.01
C ALA A 24 2.52 -17.60 -0.85
N GLN A 25 3.76 -17.16 -0.65
CA GLN A 25 4.95 -17.71 -1.35
C GLN A 25 5.20 -19.19 -1.03
N HIS A 26 4.98 -19.63 0.21
CA HIS A 26 5.13 -21.04 0.59
C HIS A 26 3.96 -21.93 0.12
N ARG A 27 2.78 -21.37 -0.17
CA ARG A 27 1.58 -22.11 -0.58
C ARG A 27 0.90 -21.47 -1.81
N PRO A 28 1.59 -21.40 -2.96
CA PRO A 28 1.09 -20.71 -4.15
C PRO A 28 -0.19 -21.33 -4.72
N ASN A 29 -0.46 -22.61 -4.42
CA ASN A 29 -1.68 -23.30 -4.88
C ASN A 29 -2.97 -22.91 -4.12
N LYS A 30 -2.87 -22.17 -3.00
CA LYS A 30 -4.04 -21.70 -2.24
C LYS A 30 -4.16 -20.17 -2.22
N PHE A 31 -3.05 -19.46 -2.22
CA PHE A 31 -2.99 -18.00 -2.26
C PHE A 31 -1.86 -17.59 -3.18
N ALA A 32 -2.17 -16.86 -4.25
CA ALA A 32 -1.13 -16.34 -5.13
C ALA A 32 -0.34 -15.24 -4.39
N PRO A 33 1.01 -15.24 -4.49
CA PRO A 33 1.85 -14.17 -3.97
C PRO A 33 1.41 -12.80 -4.50
N ILE A 34 1.54 -11.75 -3.68
CA ILE A 34 1.19 -10.40 -4.09
C ILE A 34 2.04 -9.97 -5.30
N GLY A 35 3.29 -10.43 -5.37
CA GLY A 35 4.17 -10.21 -6.53
C GLY A 35 3.58 -10.74 -7.84
N ASP A 36 3.11 -11.99 -7.85
CA ASP A 36 2.54 -12.63 -9.04
C ASP A 36 1.21 -11.98 -9.45
N MET A 37 0.38 -11.62 -8.46
CA MET A 37 -0.86 -10.87 -8.71
C MET A 37 -0.56 -9.50 -9.31
N LEU A 38 0.43 -8.79 -8.78
CA LEU A 38 0.83 -7.48 -9.27
C LEU A 38 1.42 -7.57 -10.69
N GLU A 39 2.26 -8.56 -10.96
CA GLU A 39 2.81 -8.80 -12.30
C GLU A 39 1.73 -9.11 -13.33
N HIS A 40 0.74 -9.93 -12.96
CA HIS A 40 -0.41 -10.21 -13.80
C HIS A 40 -1.22 -8.93 -14.10
N VAL A 41 -1.52 -8.14 -13.08
CA VAL A 41 -2.28 -6.89 -13.21
C VAL A 41 -1.49 -5.84 -14.02
N MET A 42 -0.17 -5.77 -13.85
CA MET A 42 0.73 -4.85 -14.54
C MET A 42 1.08 -5.27 -15.97
N THR A 43 0.61 -6.44 -16.43
CA THR A 43 0.73 -6.86 -17.83
C THR A 43 -0.13 -6.00 -18.74
N SER A 44 -1.26 -5.48 -18.25
CA SER A 44 -2.14 -4.61 -19.03
C SER A 44 -1.65 -3.17 -19.06
N ARG A 45 -1.54 -2.62 -20.28
CA ARG A 45 -1.17 -1.21 -20.52
C ARG A 45 -2.17 -0.25 -19.86
N THR A 46 -3.45 -0.61 -19.86
CA THR A 46 -4.51 0.16 -19.21
C THR A 46 -4.26 0.27 -17.71
N THR A 47 -3.90 -0.83 -17.06
CA THR A 47 -3.64 -0.82 -15.62
C THR A 47 -2.44 0.04 -15.25
N ARG A 48 -1.35 -0.01 -16.04
CA ARG A 48 -0.20 0.88 -15.81
C ARG A 48 -0.59 2.35 -15.87
N VAL A 49 -1.40 2.72 -16.87
CA VAL A 49 -1.91 4.09 -17.02
C VAL A 49 -2.83 4.44 -15.85
N SER A 50 -3.70 3.52 -15.42
CA SER A 50 -4.55 3.73 -14.24
C SER A 50 -3.75 3.92 -12.95
N VAL A 51 -2.66 3.17 -12.74
CA VAL A 51 -1.76 3.34 -11.59
C VAL A 51 -1.08 4.71 -11.63
N ILE A 52 -0.57 5.13 -12.80
CA ILE A 52 0.02 6.46 -12.97
C ILE A 52 -1.03 7.56 -12.77
N ALA A 53 -2.24 7.37 -13.28
CA ALA A 53 -3.35 8.31 -13.11
C ALA A 53 -3.82 8.40 -11.66
N ALA A 54 -3.87 7.28 -10.94
CA ALA A 54 -4.16 7.24 -9.50
C ALA A 54 -3.04 7.92 -8.70
N TRP A 55 -1.77 7.69 -9.07
CA TRP A 55 -0.64 8.37 -8.45
C TRP A 55 -0.67 9.89 -8.68
N TRP A 56 -0.91 10.29 -9.93
CA TRP A 56 -1.13 11.69 -10.30
C TRP A 56 -2.30 12.27 -9.51
N TRP A 57 -3.39 11.50 -9.39
CA TRP A 57 -4.58 11.84 -8.63
C TRP A 57 -4.29 12.15 -7.15
N PHE A 58 -3.62 11.23 -6.46
CA PHE A 58 -3.18 11.45 -5.09
C PHE A 58 -2.20 12.63 -4.98
N GLY A 59 -1.29 12.77 -5.93
CA GLY A 59 -0.31 13.86 -5.95
C GLY A 59 -0.95 15.25 -5.90
N TRP A 60 -1.93 15.53 -6.77
CA TRP A 60 -2.60 16.83 -6.73
C TRP A 60 -3.53 16.97 -5.51
N HIS A 61 -4.22 15.90 -5.08
CA HIS A 61 -5.05 15.98 -3.88
C HIS A 61 -4.27 16.25 -2.59
N PHE A 62 -3.08 15.69 -2.43
CA PHE A 62 -2.23 15.94 -1.27
C PHE A 62 -1.43 17.24 -1.37
N ALA A 63 -1.06 17.67 -2.59
CA ALA A 63 -0.34 18.94 -2.80
C ALA A 63 -1.22 20.17 -2.51
N PHE A 64 -2.53 20.06 -2.75
CA PHE A 64 -3.51 21.13 -2.49
C PHE A 64 -4.38 20.88 -1.26
N ALA A 65 -4.13 19.82 -0.50
CA ALA A 65 -4.75 19.65 0.81
C ALA A 65 -4.14 20.70 1.74
N ASP A 66 -4.92 21.73 2.06
CA ASP A 66 -4.59 22.68 3.13
C ASP A 66 -4.25 21.87 4.38
N THR A 67 -2.99 21.92 4.79
CA THR A 67 -2.62 21.46 6.12
C THR A 67 -3.32 22.41 7.07
N VAL A 68 -4.29 21.91 7.83
CA VAL A 68 -4.96 22.69 8.87
C VAL A 68 -3.86 23.17 9.81
N GLN A 69 -3.42 24.40 9.60
CA GLN A 69 -2.57 25.13 10.52
C GLN A 69 -3.44 25.36 11.75
N LEU A 70 -3.36 24.44 12.70
CA LEU A 70 -3.82 24.70 14.06
C LEU A 70 -2.91 25.82 14.56
N GLU A 71 -3.36 27.07 14.41
CA GLU A 71 -2.82 28.19 15.16
C GLU A 71 -3.01 27.86 16.65
N LEU A 72 -1.89 27.50 17.28
CA LEU A 72 -1.74 27.28 18.71
C LEU A 72 -1.23 28.57 19.35
#